data_AF-A0A950K444-F1
#
_entry.id   AF-A0A950K444-F1
#
_cell.length_a   1.000
_cell.length_b   1.000
_cell.length_c   1.000
_cell.angle_alpha   90.00
_cell.angle_beta   90.00
_cell.angle_gamma   90.00
#
_symmetry.space_group_name_H-M   'P 1'
#
loop_
_entity.id
_entity.type
_entity.pdbx_description
1 polymer ?
#
loop_
_entity_poly.entity_id
_entity_poly.type
_entity_poly.pdbx_seq_one_letter_code
_entity_poly.pdbx_strand_id
1 'polypeptide(L)' 'MPNIGCTEVRKGMIVNYEGQLQYIMNVYHHTPGNLRAVIQIKMRNLKSGNSKEIRFGSGDKLDVVHIEQ' A
#
# COMPACT_ATOMS: atom_id res chain seq x y z
N MET A 1 -9.37 -11.87 -6.15
CA MET A 1 -8.79 -10.51 -6.05
C MET A 1 -7.30 -10.66 -6.32
N PRO A 2 -6.71 -9.87 -7.24
CA PRO A 2 -5.28 -9.97 -7.50
C PRO A 2 -4.52 -9.47 -6.27
N ASN A 3 -3.80 -10.38 -5.60
CA ASN A 3 -2.88 -10.01 -4.53
C ASN A 3 -1.61 -9.44 -5.18
N ILE A 4 -1.23 -8.21 -4.86
CA ILE A 4 0.05 -7.65 -5.32
C ILE A 4 1.05 -7.67 -4.16
N GLY A 5 2.33 -7.89 -4.46
CA GLY A 5 3.38 -7.71 -3.46
C GLY A 5 3.47 -6.23 -3.07
N CYS A 6 3.70 -5.94 -1.80
CA CYS A 6 3.79 -4.54 -1.33
C CYS A 6 4.88 -3.73 -2.06
N THR A 7 5.89 -4.41 -2.62
CA THR A 7 6.96 -3.86 -3.48
C THR A 7 6.46 -3.33 -4.83
N GLU A 8 5.39 -3.91 -5.36
CA GLU A 8 4.83 -3.61 -6.69
C GLU A 8 3.77 -2.52 -6.62
N VAL A 9 3.35 -2.15 -5.41
CA VAL A 9 2.36 -1.10 -5.18
C VAL A 9 2.88 0.25 -5.68
N ARG A 10 1.97 1.03 -6.28
CA ARG A 10 2.25 2.36 -6.82
C ARG A 10 1.26 3.38 -6.28
N LYS A 11 1.68 4.66 -6.30
CA LYS A 11 0.77 5.80 -6.04
C LYS A 11 -0.40 5.76 -7.02
N GLY A 12 -1.59 6.08 -6.55
CA GLY A 12 -2.81 6.06 -7.37
C GLY A 12 -3.63 4.78 -7.30
N MET A 13 -3.08 3.70 -6.73
CA MET A 13 -3.84 2.47 -6.50
C MET A 13 -4.77 2.61 -5.30
N ILE A 14 -5.88 1.88 -5.34
CA ILE A 14 -6.77 1.70 -4.19
C ILE A 14 -6.54 0.32 -3.63
N VAL A 15 -6.33 0.23 -2.33
CA VAL A 15 -6.15 -1.02 -1.61
C VAL A 15 -7.28 -1.22 -0.62
N ASN A 16 -7.66 -2.48 -0.42
CA ASN A 16 -8.49 -2.87 0.69
C ASN A 16 -7.57 -3.24 1.86
N TYR A 17 -7.62 -2.44 2.93
CA TYR A 17 -6.83 -2.65 4.13
C TYR A 17 -7.74 -2.50 5.35
N GLU A 18 -7.72 -3.48 6.27
CA GLU A 18 -8.63 -3.56 7.43
C GLU A 18 -10.13 -3.48 7.06
N GLY A 19 -10.52 -3.97 5.88
CA GLY A 19 -11.91 -3.90 5.41
C GLY A 19 -12.35 -2.50 4.96
N GLN A 20 -11.40 -1.57 4.81
CA GLN A 20 -11.63 -0.22 4.32
C GLN A 20 -10.87 0.04 3.02
N LEU A 21 -11.52 0.74 2.10
CA LEU A 21 -10.90 1.20 0.86
C LEU A 21 -10.00 2.40 1.17
N GLN A 22 -8.71 2.23 0.91
CA GLN A 22 -7.70 3.26 1.09
C GLN A 22 -7.00 3.55 -0.23
N TYR A 23 -6.89 4.83 -0.56
CA TYR A 23 -6.16 5.31 -1.72
C TYR A 23 -4.70 5.56 -1.36
N ILE A 24 -3.78 5.04 -2.15
CA ILE A 24 -2.34 5.20 -1.92
C ILE A 24 -1.90 6.56 -2.45
N MET A 25 -1.49 7.43 -1.53
CA MET A 25 -0.97 8.75 -1.85
C MET A 25 0.51 8.69 -2.21
N ASN A 26 1.31 8.02 -1.37
CA ASN A 26 2.76 7.91 -1.56
C ASN A 26 3.26 6.54 -1.11
N VAL A 27 4.30 6.06 -1.79
CA VAL A 27 5.01 4.83 -1.46
C VAL A 27 6.48 5.18 -1.34
N TYR A 28 7.08 4.90 -0.19
CA TYR A 28 8.50 5.06 0.06
C TYR A 28 9.12 3.68 0.20
N HIS A 29 10.00 3.33 -0.75
CA HIS A 29 10.72 2.08 -0.72
C HIS A 29 12.11 2.32 -0.17
N HIS A 30 12.41 1.72 0.97
CA HIS A 30 13.71 1.79 1.60
C HIS A 30 14.34 0.41 1.64
N THR A 31 15.45 0.23 0.91
CA THR A 31 16.20 -1.04 0.86
C THR A 31 17.58 -0.83 1.47
N PRO A 32 17.76 -1.05 2.79
CA PRO A 32 19.08 -0.96 3.40
C PRO A 32 19.88 -2.21 3.00
N GLY A 33 21.07 -2.07 2.41
CA GLY A 33 21.77 -3.17 1.73
C GLY A 33 21.93 -4.49 2.53
N ASN A 34 22.04 -4.44 3.86
CA ASN A 34 22.17 -5.63 4.72
C ASN A 34 20.85 -6.05 5.43
N LEU A 35 19.76 -5.31 5.24
CA LEU A 35 18.49 -5.51 5.92
C LEU A 35 17.34 -5.69 4.92
N ARG A 36 16.23 -6.24 5.40
CA ARG A 36 15.04 -6.43 4.56
C ARG A 36 14.51 -5.09 4.07
N ALA A 37 14.07 -5.07 2.81
CA ALA A 37 13.36 -3.93 2.26
C ALA A 37 12.13 -3.61 3.11
N VAL A 38 12.03 -2.34 3.52
CA VAL A 38 10.89 -1.77 4.22
C VAL A 38 10.17 -0.84 3.26
N ILE A 39 8.87 -1.03 3.14
CA ILE A 39 8.03 -0.21 2.29
C ILE A 39 7.11 0.57 3.21
N GLN A 40 7.21 1.89 3.18
CA GLN A 40 6.36 2.78 3.94
C GLN A 40 5.33 3.39 3.00
N ILE A 41 4.06 3.07 3.23
CA ILE A 41 2.96 3.50 2.38
C ILE A 41 2.13 4.51 3.16
N LYS A 42 1.95 5.68 2.55
CA LYS A 42 0.99 6.68 3.00
C LYS A 42 -0.28 6.55 2.18
N MET A 43 -1.36 6.23 2.86
CA MET A 43 -2.66 5.98 2.25
C MET A 43 -3.75 6.78 2.93
N ARG A 44 -4.81 7.08 2.20
CA ARG A 44 -5.93 7.89 2.66
C ARG A 44 -7.21 7.10 2.51
N ASN A 45 -7.97 7.00 3.59
CA ASN A 45 -9.26 6.33 3.58
C ASN A 45 -10.26 7.13 2.72
N LEU A 46 -10.91 6.45 1.76
CA LEU A 46 -11.88 7.08 0.86
C LEU A 46 -13.18 7.49 1.57
N LYS A 47 -13.62 6.72 2.58
CA LYS A 47 -14.86 6.99 3.33
C LYS A 47 -14.68 8.06 4.40
N SER A 48 -13.59 7.98 5.16
CA SER A 48 -13.37 8.85 6.33
C SER A 48 -12.47 10.05 6.01
N GLY A 49 -11.75 10.05 4.89
CA GLY A 49 -10.80 11.10 4.53
C GLY A 49 -9.51 11.11 5.36
N ASN A 50 -9.39 10.25 6.37
CA ASN A 50 -8.22 10.14 7.25
C ASN A 50 -7.01 9.54 6.50
N SER A 51 -5.82 10.06 6.80
CA SER A 51 -4.56 9.58 6.22
C SER A 51 -3.84 8.69 7.24
N LYS A 52 -3.51 7.47 6.83
CA LYS A 52 -2.70 6.53 7.61
C LYS A 52 -1.36 6.30 6.92
N GLU A 53 -0.33 6.09 7.72
CA GLU A 53 0.97 5.68 7.24
C GLU A 53 1.33 4.33 7.87
N ILE A 54 1.62 3.35 7.03
CA ILE A 54 1.88 1.98 7.47
C ILE A 54 3.17 1.49 6.84
N ARG A 55 3.95 0.76 7.64
CA ARG A 55 5.18 0.13 7.21
C ARG A 55 4.93 -1.35 6.97
N PHE A 56 5.27 -1.78 5.77
CA PHE A 56 5.15 -3.15 5.31
C PHE A 56 6.55 -3.76 5.14
N GLY A 57 6.66 -5.05 5.42
CA GLY A 57 7.85 -5.82 5.09
C GLY A 57 7.80 -6.31 3.64
N SER A 58 8.95 -6.70 3.11
CA SER A 58 9.08 -7.30 1.77
C SER A 58 8.17 -8.50 1.46
N GLY A 59 7.63 -9.19 2.49
CA GLY A 59 6.74 -10.33 2.32
C GLY A 59 5.25 -10.01 2.42
N ASP A 60 4.89 -8.77 2.75
CA ASP A 60 3.49 -8.38 2.92
C ASP A 60 2.80 -8.25 1.56
N LYS A 61 1.54 -8.67 1.51
CA LYS A 61 0.70 -8.65 0.31
C LYS A 61 -0.46 -7.72 0.56
N LEU A 62 -0.74 -6.85 -0.41
CA LEU A 62 -1.89 -5.96 -0.36
C LEU A 62 -2.90 -6.37 -1.41
N ASP A 63 -4.17 -6.32 -1.04
CA ASP A 63 -5.27 -6.54 -1.96
C ASP A 63 -5.58 -5.24 -2.68
N VAL A 64 -5.15 -5.15 -3.94
CA VAL A 64 -5.39 -3.96 -4.77
C VAL A 64 -6.75 -4.11 -5.44
N VAL A 65 -7.58 -3.10 -5.25
CA VAL A 65 -8.84 -2.95 -5.96
C VAL A 65 -8.52 -2.22 -7.27
N HIS A 66 -8.64 -2.94 -8.38
CA HIS A 66 -8.60 -2.32 -9.70
C HIS A 66 -9.93 -1.62 -9.94
N ILE A 67 -9.93 -0.30 -10.06
CA ILE A 67 -11.05 0.39 -10.69
C ILE A 67 -10.76 0.29 -12.19
N GLU A 68 -11.35 -0.71 -12.85
CA GLU A 68 -11.47 -0.68 -14.31
C GLU A 68 -12.39 0.51 -14.65
N GLN A 69 -11.88 1.42 -15.47
CA GLN A 69 -12.65 2.51 -16.07
C GLN A 69 -12.90 2.20 -17.54
#